data_AF-A0A1Q3MM38-F1
#
_entry.id   AF-A0A1Q3MM38-F1
#
_cell.length_a   1.000
_cell.length_b   1.000
_cell.length_c   1.000
_cell.angle_alpha   90.00
_cell.angle_beta   90.00
_cell.angle_gamma   90.00
#
_symmetry.space_group_name_H-M   'P 1'
#
loop_
_entity.id
_entity.type
_entity.pdbx_description
1 polymer ?
#
loop_
_entity_poly.entity_id
_entity_poly.type
_entity_poly.pdbx_seq_one_letter_code
_entity_poly.pdbx_strand_id
1 'polypeptide(L)'
;MLTEFEVRRELETIQSSDAPPGEKARRLLRLDKSLRTQAQALVEAQARTQASRNRSTAAQLERMATNAVMMRDEVRGKALSFLKSRRGLYWHTGF
;
A
#
# COMPACT_ATOMS: atom_id res chain seq x y z
N MET A 1 5.36 10.88 -6.38
CA MET A 1 4.17 10.00 -6.41
C MET A 1 4.68 8.61 -6.74
N LEU A 2 4.32 7.59 -5.98
CA LEU A 2 4.72 6.22 -6.26
C LEU A 2 3.79 5.67 -7.34
N THR A 3 4.40 5.21 -8.43
CA THR A 3 3.71 4.52 -9.51
C THR A 3 3.43 3.08 -9.11
N GLU A 4 2.49 2.43 -9.82
CA GLU A 4 2.21 1.02 -9.62
C GLU A 4 3.44 0.14 -9.77
N PHE A 5 4.29 0.45 -10.75
CA PHE A 5 5.54 -0.25 -10.98
C PHE A 5 6.49 -0.13 -9.78
N GLU A 6 6.67 1.07 -9.23
CA GLU A 6 7.53 1.29 -8.06
C GLU A 6 7.01 0.58 -6.82
N VAL A 7 5.68 0.58 -6.60
CA VAL A 7 5.06 -0.12 -5.47
C VAL A 7 5.26 -1.63 -5.58
N ARG A 8 5.03 -2.20 -6.77
CA ARG A 8 5.23 -3.64 -7.01
C ARG A 8 6.69 -4.02 -6.83
N ARG A 9 7.61 -3.25 -7.39
CA ARG A 9 9.05 -3.48 -7.25
C ARG A 9 9.50 -3.43 -5.78
N GLU A 10 9.00 -2.45 -5.03
CA GLU A 10 9.32 -2.33 -3.60
C GLU A 10 8.73 -3.47 -2.78
N LEU A 11 7.50 -3.89 -3.11
CA LEU A 11 6.84 -5.04 -2.49
C LEU A 11 7.60 -6.34 -2.76
N GLU A 12 8.04 -6.58 -3.98
CA GLU A 12 8.91 -7.71 -4.35
C GLU A 12 10.23 -7.65 -3.59
N THR A 13 10.88 -6.49 -3.53
CA THR A 13 12.15 -6.29 -2.81
C THR A 13 12.02 -6.58 -1.32
N ILE A 14 10.93 -6.14 -0.68
CA ILE A 14 10.69 -6.42 0.74
C ILE A 14 10.41 -7.91 0.96
N GLN A 15 9.64 -8.54 0.06
CA GLN A 15 9.32 -9.97 0.17
C GLN A 15 10.57 -10.85 0.00
N SER A 16 11.42 -10.53 -0.97
CA SER A 16 12.64 -11.28 -1.28
C SER A 16 13.81 -11.00 -0.33
N SER A 17 13.75 -9.92 0.45
CA SER A 17 14.80 -9.61 1.44
C SER A 17 14.94 -10.70 2.52
N ASP A 18 16.14 -10.87 3.08
CA ASP A 18 16.38 -11.78 4.22
C ASP A 18 15.95 -11.19 5.58
N ALA A 19 15.23 -10.07 5.57
CA ALA A 19 14.81 -9.40 6.79
C ALA A 19 13.85 -10.27 7.62
N PRO A 20 13.90 -10.20 8.96
CA PRO A 20 12.95 -10.90 9.82
C PRO A 20 11.49 -10.51 9.51
N PRO A 21 10.50 -11.40 9.71
CA PRO A 21 9.10 -11.13 9.37
C PRO A 21 8.53 -9.84 9.99
N GLY A 22 8.96 -9.51 11.21
CA GLY A 22 8.55 -8.26 11.87
C GLY A 22 9.11 -7.00 11.20
N GLU A 23 10.31 -7.08 10.64
CA GLU A 23 10.90 -5.96 9.89
C GLU A 23 10.28 -5.83 8.50
N LYS A 24 10.03 -6.94 7.80
CA LYS A 24 9.25 -6.96 6.55
C LYS A 24 7.89 -6.30 6.73
N ALA A 25 7.17 -6.67 7.78
CA ALA A 25 5.88 -6.06 8.11
C ALA A 25 5.99 -4.55 8.35
N ARG A 26 7.00 -4.07 9.10
CA ARG A 26 7.21 -2.62 9.32
C ARG A 26 7.51 -1.88 8.01
N ARG A 27 8.32 -2.45 7.13
CA ARG A 27 8.63 -1.87 5.81
C ARG A 27 7.37 -1.76 4.94
N LEU A 28 6.57 -2.82 4.89
CA LEU A 28 5.28 -2.81 4.20
C LEU A 28 4.30 -1.80 4.81
N LEU A 29 4.23 -1.66 6.14
CA LEU A 29 3.37 -0.65 6.78
C LEU A 29 3.84 0.79 6.50
N ARG A 30 5.15 1.02 6.33
CA ARG A 30 5.66 2.32 5.86
C ARG A 30 5.22 2.60 4.43
N LEU A 31 5.27 1.59 3.55
CA LEU A 31 4.77 1.69 2.18
C LEU A 31 3.26 1.97 2.13
N ASP A 32 2.45 1.27 2.96
CA ASP A 32 1.00 1.55 3.15
C ASP A 32 0.75 3.00 3.56
N LYS A 33 1.53 3.54 4.52
CA LYS A 33 1.40 4.93 4.96
C LYS A 33 1.67 5.92 3.82
N SER A 34 2.73 5.69 3.02
CA SER A 34 3.05 6.53 1.86
C SER A 34 1.93 6.50 0.82
N LEU A 35 1.36 5.32 0.54
CA LEU A 35 0.24 5.18 -0.40
C LEU A 35 -1.01 5.89 0.10
N ARG A 36 -1.30 5.81 1.41
CA ARG A 36 -2.41 6.54 2.03
C ARG A 36 -2.27 8.05 1.85
N THR A 37 -1.09 8.61 2.10
CA THR A 37 -0.84 10.05 1.91
C THR A 37 -1.03 10.45 0.44
N GLN A 38 -0.59 9.62 -0.50
CA GLN A 38 -0.77 9.90 -1.94
C GLN A 38 -2.24 9.82 -2.36
N ALA A 39 -2.99 8.81 -1.89
CA ALA A 39 -4.42 8.70 -2.16
C ALA A 39 -5.18 9.94 -1.64
N GLN A 40 -4.86 10.42 -0.43
CA GLN A 40 -5.44 11.65 0.12
C GLN A 40 -5.13 12.87 -0.75
N ALA A 41 -3.88 13.04 -1.18
CA ALA A 41 -3.49 14.15 -2.06
C ALA A 41 -4.22 14.10 -3.41
N LEU A 42 -4.45 12.90 -3.98
CA LEU A 42 -5.20 12.73 -5.23
C LEU A 42 -6.68 13.08 -5.07
N VAL A 43 -7.30 12.70 -3.95
CA VAL A 43 -8.68 13.06 -3.62
C VAL A 43 -8.82 14.58 -3.43
N GLU A 44 -7.88 15.22 -2.74
CA GLU A 44 -7.87 16.67 -2.58
C GLU A 44 -7.68 17.40 -3.93
N ALA A 45 -6.78 16.89 -4.77
CA ALA A 45 -6.59 17.41 -6.12
C ALA A 45 -7.86 17.25 -6.98
N GLN A 46 -8.57 16.13 -6.85
CA GLN A 46 -9.84 15.90 -7.53
C GLN A 46 -10.90 16.91 -7.10
N ALA A 47 -11.05 17.14 -5.78
CA ALA A 47 -12.00 18.12 -5.25
C ALA A 47 -11.73 19.54 -5.78
N ARG A 48 -10.46 19.93 -5.88
CA ARG A 48 -10.06 21.22 -6.48
C ARG A 48 -10.31 21.28 -7.99
N THR A 49 -10.18 20.17 -8.69
CA THR A 49 -10.34 20.10 -10.15
C THR A 49 -11.81 20.01 -10.57
N GLN A 50 -12.68 19.42 -9.75
CA GLN A 50 -14.12 19.49 -9.96
C GLN A 50 -14.63 20.93 -9.92
N ALA A 51 -14.03 21.79 -9.08
CA ALA A 51 -14.32 23.22 -9.06
C ALA A 51 -13.90 23.94 -10.36
N SER A 52 -12.89 23.43 -11.10
CA SER A 52 -12.41 24.02 -12.36
C SER A 52 -13.11 23.51 -13.62
N ARG A 53 -14.18 22.71 -13.50
CA ARG A 53 -14.98 22.11 -14.60
C ARG A 53 -14.20 21.20 -15.56
N ASN A 54 -12.96 20.81 -15.23
CA ASN A 54 -12.18 19.92 -16.07
C ASN A 54 -12.49 18.43 -15.76
N ARG A 55 -13.54 17.91 -16.42
CA ARG A 55 -14.06 16.54 -16.20
C ARG A 55 -13.05 15.44 -16.55
N SER A 56 -12.21 15.63 -17.58
CA SER A 56 -11.23 14.62 -17.98
C SER A 56 -10.12 14.46 -16.94
N THR A 57 -9.62 15.59 -16.40
CA THR A 57 -8.63 15.57 -15.33
C THR A 57 -9.21 15.01 -14.03
N ALA A 58 -10.46 15.32 -13.70
CA ALA A 58 -11.13 14.74 -12.53
C ALA A 58 -11.24 13.20 -12.63
N ALA A 59 -11.63 12.67 -13.80
CA ALA A 59 -11.72 11.22 -14.04
C ALA A 59 -10.34 10.53 -14.04
N GLN A 60 -9.27 11.23 -14.44
CA GLN A 60 -7.92 10.70 -14.34
C GLN A 60 -7.46 10.60 -12.88
N LEU A 61 -7.71 11.65 -12.08
CA LEU A 61 -7.37 11.66 -10.65
C LEU A 61 -8.13 10.60 -9.86
N GLU A 62 -9.40 10.38 -10.19
CA GLU A 62 -10.22 9.31 -9.60
C GLU A 62 -9.60 7.93 -9.85
N ARG A 63 -9.25 7.63 -11.11
CA ARG A 63 -8.56 6.37 -11.46
C ARG A 63 -7.25 6.19 -10.70
N MET A 64 -6.46 7.26 -10.56
CA MET A 64 -5.21 7.22 -9.80
C MET A 64 -5.46 6.97 -8.30
N ALA A 65 -6.51 7.56 -7.72
CA ALA A 65 -6.88 7.36 -6.33
C ALA A 65 -7.34 5.91 -6.08
N THR A 66 -8.19 5.35 -6.97
CA THR A 66 -8.62 3.95 -6.91
C THR A 66 -7.43 3.00 -6.97
N ASN A 67 -6.50 3.21 -7.90
CA ASN A 67 -5.28 2.40 -8.00
C ASN A 67 -4.44 2.48 -6.72
N ALA A 68 -4.28 3.67 -6.14
CA ALA A 68 -3.55 3.84 -4.88
C ALA A 68 -4.19 3.07 -3.71
N VAL A 69 -5.53 3.02 -3.65
CA VAL A 69 -6.28 2.24 -2.65
C VAL A 69 -6.07 0.74 -2.85
N MET A 70 -6.17 0.24 -4.09
CA MET A 70 -5.96 -1.19 -4.37
C MET A 70 -4.55 -1.65 -3.98
N MET A 71 -3.53 -0.87 -4.35
CA MET A 71 -2.14 -1.17 -3.99
C MET A 71 -1.92 -1.16 -2.48
N ARG A 72 -2.56 -0.23 -1.78
CA ARG A 72 -2.51 -0.16 -0.32
C ARG A 72 -3.08 -1.42 0.32
N ASP A 73 -4.23 -1.90 -0.16
CA ASP A 73 -4.86 -3.10 0.38
C ASP A 73 -4.01 -4.35 0.14
N GLU A 74 -3.35 -4.45 -1.02
CA GLU A 74 -2.38 -5.51 -1.31
C GLU A 74 -1.19 -5.49 -0.32
N VAL A 75 -0.54 -4.34 -0.18
CA VAL A 75 0.60 -4.14 0.73
C VAL A 75 0.22 -4.47 2.17
N ARG A 76 -0.96 -4.01 2.60
CA ARG A 76 -1.50 -4.27 3.95
C ARG A 76 -1.80 -5.75 4.15
N GLY A 77 -2.40 -6.42 3.16
CA GLY A 77 -2.66 -7.85 3.18
C GLY A 77 -1.38 -8.66 3.38
N LYS A 78 -0.31 -8.31 2.65
CA LYS A 78 1.02 -8.93 2.80
C LYS A 78 1.66 -8.64 4.16
N ALA A 79 1.54 -7.41 4.66
CA ALA A 79 2.05 -7.06 6.00
C ALA A 79 1.38 -7.93 7.08
N LEU A 80 0.06 -8.11 6.99
CA LEU A 80 -0.70 -8.94 7.91
C LEU A 80 -0.33 -10.42 7.79
N SER A 81 -0.05 -10.94 6.60
CA SER A 81 0.38 -12.35 6.45
C SER A 81 1.73 -12.61 7.12
N PHE A 82 2.69 -11.68 7.04
CA PHE A 82 3.96 -11.79 7.77
C PHE A 82 3.77 -11.75 9.29
N LEU A 83 2.87 -10.90 9.79
CA LEU A 83 2.55 -10.84 11.22
C LEU A 83 1.82 -12.09 11.72
N LYS A 84 0.93 -12.66 10.89
CA LYS A 84 0.23 -13.92 11.21
C LYS A 84 1.16 -15.12 11.20
N SER A 85 2.10 -15.21 10.24
CA SER A 85 3.14 -16.25 10.23
C SER A 85 3.92 -16.29 11.55
N ARG A 86 4.23 -15.11 12.12
CA ARG A 86 4.84 -15.00 13.46
C ARG A 86 3.94 -15.49 14.60
N ARG A 87 2.61 -15.34 14.51
CA ARG A 87 1.64 -15.87 15.52
C ARG A 87 1.35 -17.36 15.35
N GLY A 88 1.49 -17.91 14.14
CA GLY A 88 1.30 -19.34 13.85
C GLY A 88 2.41 -20.25 14.40
N LEU A 89 3.60 -19.70 14.66
CA LEU A 89 4.72 -20.42 15.28
C LEU A 89 4.57 -20.67 16.79
N TYR A 90 3.58 -20.08 17.47
CA TYR A 90 3.34 -20.27 18.91
C TYR A 90 2.32 -21.35 19.25
N TRP A 91 1.75 -22.06 18.26
CA TRP A 91 0.75 -23.12 18.50
C TRP A 91 1.27 -24.55 18.34
N HIS A 92 2.57 -24.75 18.10
CA HIS A 92 3.16 -26.09 17.89
C HIS A 92 4.20 -26.52 18.95
N THR A 93 4.37 -25.80 20.05
CA THR A 93 5.13 -26.27 21.22
C THR A 93 4.21 -26.40 22.43
N GLY A 94 3.55 -27.55 22.52
CA GLY A 94 2.67 -27.93 23.62
C GLY A 94 2.41 -29.43 23.57
N PHE A 95 3.47 -30.21 23.69
CA PHE A 95 3.46 -31.61 24.11
C PHE A 95 4.13 -31.69 25.48
#